data_AF-A0A8X6QC71-F1
#
_entry.id   AF-A0A8X6QC71-F1
#
_cell.length_a   1.000
_cell.length_b   1.000
_cell.length_c   1.000
_cell.angle_alpha   90.00
_cell.angle_beta   90.00
_cell.angle_gamma   90.00
#
_symmetry.space_group_name_H-M   'P 1'
#
loop_
_entity.id
_entity.type
_entity.pdbx_description
1 polymer ?
#
loop_
_entity_poly.entity_id
_entity_poly.type
_entity_poly.pdbx_seq_one_letter_code
_entity_poly.pdbx_strand_id
1 'polypeptide(L)'
;MKKTPHHFVCYRSGFYVSKDKGLRHLKTQGSNKIDGNCSAEIKVFVSETGACNIKFCKTHLGHRNDIGHLSLTEFERRHIAKKLHQKYHLMKYLTKLEILSLIQN
;
A
#
# COMPACT_ATOMS: atom_id res chain seq x y z
N MET A 1 -30.43 5.07 -18.55
CA MET A 1 -29.23 4.61 -19.29
C MET A 1 -28.37 3.83 -18.31
N LYS A 2 -27.94 2.58 -18.60
CA LYS A 2 -27.14 1.80 -17.65
C LYS A 2 -25.75 2.45 -17.49
N LYS A 3 -25.45 3.03 -16.33
CA LYS A 3 -24.12 3.58 -16.02
C LYS A 3 -23.07 2.46 -16.04
N THR A 4 -21.91 2.72 -16.65
CA THR A 4 -20.77 1.81 -16.59
C THR A 4 -20.22 1.76 -15.16
N PRO A 5 -19.93 0.56 -14.61
CA PRO A 5 -19.37 0.46 -13.26
C PRO A 5 -17.96 1.03 -13.21
N HIS A 6 -17.60 1.69 -12.11
CA HIS A 6 -16.21 2.08 -11.87
C HIS A 6 -15.40 0.84 -11.48
N HIS A 7 -14.27 0.62 -12.14
CA HIS A 7 -13.41 -0.52 -11.91
C HIS A 7 -12.03 -0.06 -11.43
N PHE A 8 -11.63 -0.54 -10.26
CA PHE A 8 -10.33 -0.29 -9.67
C PHE A 8 -9.59 -1.62 -9.57
N VAL A 9 -8.35 -1.63 -10.03
CA VAL A 9 -7.47 -2.81 -9.97
C VAL A 9 -6.30 -2.53 -9.05
N CYS A 10 -5.64 -3.59 -8.57
CA CYS A 10 -4.41 -3.46 -7.82
C CYS A 10 -3.37 -2.64 -8.60
N TYR A 11 -2.75 -1.65 -7.94
CA TYR A 11 -1.75 -0.77 -8.55
C TYR A 11 -0.50 -1.52 -9.07
N ARG A 12 -0.23 -2.70 -8.50
CA ARG A 12 0.85 -3.61 -8.92
C ARG A 12 0.48 -4.49 -10.12
N SER A 13 -0.81 -4.62 -10.44
CA SER A 13 -1.26 -5.41 -11.59
C SER A 13 -0.81 -4.81 -12.92
N GLY A 14 -0.51 -5.68 -13.87
CA GLY A 14 -0.09 -5.36 -15.23
C GLY A 14 1.40 -5.56 -15.46
N PHE A 15 1.85 -5.11 -16.63
CA PHE A 15 3.22 -5.24 -17.10
C PHE A 15 3.93 -3.89 -17.06
N TYR A 16 5.21 -3.93 -16.69
CA TYR A 16 6.09 -2.79 -16.79
C TYR A 16 6.35 -2.46 -18.26
N VAL A 17 6.15 -1.20 -18.61
CA VAL A 17 6.52 -0.67 -19.92
C VAL A 17 7.55 0.43 -19.67
N SER A 18 8.78 0.20 -20.11
CA SER A 18 9.81 1.25 -20.03
C SER A 18 9.42 2.42 -20.93
N LYS A 19 9.61 3.64 -20.41
CA LYS A 19 9.54 4.89 -21.16
C LYS A 19 10.91 5.50 -21.41
N ASP A 20 11.98 4.85 -20.96
CA ASP A 20 13.33 5.33 -21.13
C ASP A 20 13.98 4.83 -22.42
N LYS A 21 15.15 5.37 -22.74
CA LYS A 21 15.97 4.97 -23.89
C LYS A 21 16.81 3.70 -23.60
N GLY A 22 16.55 2.98 -22.50
CA GLY A 22 17.36 1.83 -22.07
C GLY A 22 18.76 2.17 -21.53
N LEU A 23 19.06 3.46 -21.31
CA LEU A 23 20.38 3.93 -20.84
C LEU A 23 20.64 3.65 -19.35
N ARG A 24 19.58 3.37 -18.58
CA ARG A 24 19.67 3.10 -17.14
C ARG A 24 19.03 1.75 -16.86
N HIS A 25 19.70 0.95 -16.03
CA HIS A 25 19.09 -0.25 -15.48
C HIS A 25 17.98 0.11 -14.51
N LEU A 26 17.03 -0.81 -14.35
CA LEU A 26 15.99 -0.70 -13.33
C LEU A 26 16.64 -0.66 -11.94
N LYS A 27 16.02 0.06 -11.01
CA LYS A 27 16.46 0.10 -9.61
C LYS A 27 16.49 -1.32 -9.05
N THR A 28 17.30 -1.58 -8.02
CA THR A 28 17.33 -2.87 -7.30
C THR A 28 15.95 -3.29 -6.79
N GLN A 29 15.10 -2.31 -6.47
CA GLN A 29 13.72 -2.54 -6.06
C GLN A 29 12.82 -3.09 -7.19
N GLY A 30 13.22 -2.96 -8.46
CA GLY A 30 12.44 -3.39 -9.60
C GLY A 30 11.31 -2.42 -9.97
N SER A 31 10.37 -2.93 -10.77
CA SER A 31 9.19 -2.19 -11.21
C SER A 31 8.11 -2.23 -10.13
N ASN A 32 7.20 -1.25 -10.19
CA ASN A 32 5.97 -1.33 -9.40
C ASN A 32 5.05 -2.48 -9.89
N LYS A 33 5.15 -2.82 -11.17
CA LYS A 33 4.34 -3.87 -11.81
C LYS A 33 4.91 -5.26 -11.51
N ILE A 34 4.01 -6.23 -11.35
CA ILE A 34 4.38 -7.64 -11.11
C ILE A 34 4.61 -8.43 -12.40
N ASP A 35 4.50 -7.77 -13.56
CA ASP A 35 4.57 -8.40 -14.87
C ASP A 35 3.58 -9.57 -15.00
N GLY A 36 2.36 -9.31 -14.54
CA GLY A 36 1.29 -10.29 -14.45
C GLY A 36 -0.01 -9.67 -13.95
N ASN A 37 -1.07 -10.47 -13.87
CA ASN A 37 -2.39 -9.99 -13.45
C ASN A 37 -2.68 -10.36 -12.00
N CYS A 38 -2.97 -9.35 -11.18
CA CYS A 38 -3.47 -9.53 -9.82
C CYS A 38 -4.99 -9.67 -9.82
N SER A 39 -5.53 -10.59 -9.02
CA SER A 39 -6.98 -10.79 -8.82
C SER A 39 -7.66 -9.74 -7.95
N ALA A 40 -6.89 -8.89 -7.25
CA ALA A 40 -7.46 -7.89 -6.36
C ALA A 40 -8.04 -6.71 -7.16
N GLU A 41 -9.35 -6.51 -7.00
CA GLU A 41 -10.12 -5.50 -7.72
C GLU A 41 -11.35 -5.04 -6.94
N ILE A 42 -11.88 -3.88 -7.31
CA ILE A 42 -13.11 -3.30 -6.80
C ILE A 42 -13.97 -2.87 -7.99
N LYS A 43 -15.21 -3.34 -8.04
CA LYS A 43 -16.22 -2.97 -9.01
C LYS A 43 -17.34 -2.24 -8.28
N VAL A 44 -17.56 -0.97 -8.64
CA VAL A 44 -18.54 -0.09 -8.01
C VAL A 44 -19.67 0.18 -9.00
N PHE A 45 -20.89 -0.13 -8.56
CA PHE A 45 -22.13 0.10 -9.30
C PHE A 45 -22.87 1.25 -8.63
N VAL A 46 -22.98 2.38 -9.32
CA VAL A 46 -23.68 3.56 -8.81
C VAL A 46 -25.06 3.65 -9.46
N SER A 47 -26.10 3.59 -8.65
CA SER A 47 -27.50 3.74 -9.10
C SER A 47 -27.81 5.17 -9.54
N GLU A 48 -28.96 5.35 -10.18
CA GLU A 48 -29.43 6.69 -10.59
C GLU A 48 -29.73 7.59 -9.38
N THR A 49 -30.13 7.00 -8.24
CA THR A 49 -30.38 7.70 -6.97
C THR A 49 -29.13 7.95 -6.13
N GLY A 50 -27.94 7.53 -6.61
CA GLY A 50 -26.67 7.72 -5.92
C GLY A 50 -26.29 6.62 -4.92
N ALA A 51 -27.13 5.61 -4.71
CA ALA A 51 -26.75 4.44 -3.92
C ALA A 51 -25.64 3.63 -4.62
N CYS A 52 -24.62 3.23 -3.86
CA CYS A 52 -23.44 2.49 -4.34
C CYS A 52 -23.50 1.03 -3.89
N ASN A 53 -23.38 0.10 -4.84
CA ASN A 53 -23.17 -1.32 -4.59
C ASN A 53 -21.75 -1.71 -5.00
N ILE A 54 -21.03 -2.42 -4.15
CA ILE A 54 -19.61 -2.72 -4.34
C ILE A 54 -19.40 -4.23 -4.35
N LYS A 55 -18.76 -4.73 -5.40
CA LYS A 55 -18.18 -6.08 -5.44
C LYS A 55 -16.67 -5.95 -5.40
N PHE A 56 -16.01 -6.57 -4.43
CA PHE A 56 -14.56 -6.49 -4.29
C PHE A 56 -13.92 -7.85 -4.04
N CYS A 57 -12.70 -8.02 -4.54
CA CYS A 57 -11.81 -9.12 -4.20
C CYS A 57 -10.59 -8.54 -3.49
N LYS A 58 -10.40 -8.90 -2.21
CA LYS A 58 -9.26 -8.44 -1.41
C LYS A 58 -8.00 -9.27 -1.65
N THR A 59 -8.15 -10.50 -2.14
CA THR A 59 -7.05 -11.45 -2.24
C THR A 59 -6.12 -11.07 -3.38
N HIS A 60 -4.85 -10.83 -3.06
CA HIS A 60 -3.78 -10.63 -4.02
C HIS A 60 -3.15 -11.97 -4.39
N LEU A 61 -3.15 -12.31 -5.67
CA LEU A 61 -2.43 -13.46 -6.21
C LEU A 61 -1.15 -13.00 -6.90
N GLY A 62 -0.07 -13.76 -6.74
CA GLY A 62 1.23 -13.49 -7.38
C GLY A 62 2.10 -12.43 -6.69
N HIS A 63 1.61 -11.75 -5.66
CA HIS A 63 2.42 -10.82 -4.87
C HIS A 63 1.88 -10.61 -3.46
N ARG A 64 2.72 -10.07 -2.57
CA ARG A 64 2.32 -9.64 -1.23
C ARG A 64 1.98 -8.17 -1.23
N ASN A 65 1.42 -7.70 -0.12
CA ASN A 65 1.13 -6.28 0.07
C ASN A 65 2.43 -5.53 0.42
N ASP A 66 3.28 -5.36 -0.59
CA ASP A 66 4.65 -4.85 -0.45
C ASP A 66 4.65 -3.32 -0.29
N ILE A 67 4.71 -2.85 0.96
CA ILE A 67 4.70 -1.42 1.30
C ILE A 67 5.79 -0.64 0.56
N GLY A 68 6.93 -1.26 0.26
CA GLY A 68 8.03 -0.63 -0.46
C GLY A 68 7.63 -0.06 -1.83
N HIS A 69 6.66 -0.68 -2.52
CA HIS A 69 6.19 -0.23 -3.84
C HIS A 69 5.07 0.81 -3.76
N LEU A 70 4.60 1.16 -2.56
CA LEU A 70 3.56 2.15 -2.38
C LEU A 70 4.08 3.55 -2.73
N SER A 71 3.39 4.23 -3.64
CA SER A 71 3.71 5.61 -3.99
C SER A 71 3.18 6.56 -2.93
N LEU A 72 4.05 6.96 -2.00
CA LEU A 72 3.71 7.93 -0.96
C LEU A 72 4.12 9.34 -1.38
N THR A 73 3.22 10.29 -1.20
CA THR A 73 3.48 11.72 -1.27
C THR A 73 4.48 12.15 -0.17
N GLU A 74 5.14 13.28 -0.36
CA GLU A 74 6.06 13.81 0.65
C GLU A 74 5.38 14.04 2.00
N PHE A 75 4.15 14.54 1.98
CA PHE A 75 3.35 14.73 3.19
C PHE A 75 3.10 13.40 3.91
N GLU A 76 2.64 12.37 3.20
CA GLU A 76 2.40 11.05 3.79
C GLU A 76 3.68 10.44 4.37
N ARG A 77 4.81 10.56 3.66
CA ARG A 77 6.11 10.10 4.17
C ARG A 77 6.48 10.77 5.48
N ARG A 78 6.38 12.10 5.55
CA ARG A 78 6.66 12.86 6.78
C ARG A 78 5.73 12.47 7.91
N HIS A 79 4.44 12.30 7.61
CA HIS A 79 3.44 11.91 8.60
C HIS A 79 3.70 10.51 9.18
N ILE A 80 4.01 9.54 8.32
CA ILE A 80 4.37 8.17 8.72
C ILE A 80 5.65 8.19 9.56
N ALA A 81 6.68 8.92 9.13
CA ALA A 81 7.93 9.04 9.88
C ALA A 81 7.71 9.62 11.29
N LYS A 82 6.89 10.67 11.43
CA LYS A 82 6.53 11.25 12.73
C LYS A 82 5.84 10.25 13.64
N LYS A 83 4.86 9.49 13.12
CA LYS A 83 4.15 8.46 13.90
C LYS A 83 5.06 7.33 14.33
N LEU A 84 5.97 6.87 13.45
CA LEU A 84 6.95 5.83 13.78
C LEU A 84 7.91 6.30 14.89
N HIS A 85 8.39 7.55 14.79
CA HIS A 85 9.24 8.14 15.81
C HIS A 85 8.55 8.21 17.18
N GLN A 86 7.31 8.68 17.22
CA GLN A 86 6.52 8.72 18.46
C GLN A 86 6.34 7.33 19.08
N LYS A 87 5.98 6.33 18.26
CA LYS A 87 5.83 4.95 18.74
C LYS A 87 7.14 4.39 19.29
N TYR A 88 8.26 4.62 18.62
CA TYR A 88 9.58 4.17 19.06
C TYR A 88 9.96 4.78 20.42
N HIS A 89 9.75 6.08 20.61
CA HIS A 89 10.01 6.75 21.88
C HIS A 89 9.15 6.19 23.02
N LEU A 90 7.87 5.96 22.76
CA LEU A 90 6.97 5.36 23.74
C LEU A 90 7.43 3.96 24.13
N MET A 91 7.74 3.10 23.14
CA MET A 91 8.23 1.74 23.39
C MET A 91 9.53 1.75 24.21
N LYS A 92 10.48 2.63 23.89
CA LYS A 92 11.75 2.76 24.63
C LYS A 92 11.54 3.19 26.08
N TYR A 93 10.54 4.03 26.33
CA TYR A 93 10.23 4.47 27.68
C TYR A 93 9.59 3.35 28.50
N LEU A 94 8.63 2.62 27.91
CA LEU A 94 7.98 1.47 28.54
C LEU A 94 8.99 0.37 28.88
N THR A 95 9.87 0.00 27.94
CA THR A 95 10.91 -1.01 28.21
C THR A 95 11.87 -0.58 29.31
N LYS A 96 12.19 0.71 29.40
CA LYS A 96 13.01 1.24 30.50
C LYS A 96 12.29 1.10 31.85
N LEU A 97 10.99 1.38 31.92
CA LEU A 97 10.20 1.23 33.15
C LEU A 97 10.10 -0.23 33.59
N GLU A 98 9.86 -1.15 32.65
CA GLU A 98 9.80 -2.60 32.90
C GLU A 98 11.13 -3.15 33.44
N ILE A 99 12.27 -2.68 32.92
CA ILE A 99 13.59 -3.09 33.42
C ILE A 99 13.84 -2.53 34.83
N LEU A 100 13.43 -1.28 35.11
CA LEU A 100 13.61 -0.68 36.42
C LEU A 100 12.81 -1.39 37.51
N SER A 101 11.58 -1.84 37.21
CA SER A 101 10.77 -2.60 38.17
C SER A 101 11.31 -4.00 38.46
N LEU A 102 12.04 -4.61 37.51
CA LEU A 102 12.71 -5.89 37.72
C LEU A 102 13.98 -5.78 38.58
N ILE A 103 14.64 -4.63 38.59
CA ILE A 103 15.85 -4.39 39.41
C ILE A 103 15.48 -4.03 40.87
N GLN A 104 14.23 -3.60 41.11
CA GLN A 104 13.72 -3.20 42.42
C GLN A 104 13.05 -4.33 43.22
N ASN A 105 12.98 -5.56 42.67
CA ASN A 105 12.56 -6.79 43.35
C ASN A 105 13.74 -7.75 43.51
#